data_AF-A0A848NRH2-F1
#
_entry.id   AF-A0A848NRH2-F1
#
_cell.length_a   1.000
_cell.length_b   1.000
_cell.length_c   1.000
_cell.angle_alpha   90.00
_cell.angle_beta   90.00
_cell.angle_gamma   90.00
#
_symmetry.space_group_name_H-M   'P 1'
#
loop_
_entity.id
_entity.type
_entity.pdbx_description
1 polymer ?
#
loop_
_entity_poly.entity_id
_entity_poly.type
_entity_poly.pdbx_seq_one_letter_code
_entity_poly.pdbx_strand_id
1 'polypeptide(L)'
;MTIELAVTNNVFARDILTVAQLNQAVGQLLERSIPALWVRGEISNFTQAASGHWYFTLKDSRAAVRAVMFRGRASAVGFVPRAGDQVEIRARVSLYEPRGDYQLQVDAMRRAGLGNLYEAFLRLKEQLDAEGLFDPARKREPAPLPRAIGVITSLHAAALRDVLSALARRAPQVPVIIYPAPVQGADAAGRLAAQIRLANARGEVDTLLLVRGGGSIEDLWSFNDEALARAIDASAITTISGVGHETDFTIADFVADVRAPTPTAAAELACVPRSELLGRVMYAAETLVRGQQRRLERAAQRLDRATAQLVSPAQRLEHQRERLNGLSYRLASAWAGPQARR
;
A
#
# COMPACT_ATOMS: atom_id res chain seq x y z
N MET A 1 36.08 -24.90 9.51
CA MET A 1 36.78 -23.96 8.61
C MET A 1 37.79 -23.22 9.48
N THR A 2 39.05 -23.64 9.44
CA THR A 2 40.11 -23.09 10.27
C THR A 2 40.58 -21.80 9.62
N ILE A 3 40.43 -20.65 10.30
CA ILE A 3 40.91 -19.37 9.80
C ILE A 3 42.43 -19.34 10.05
N GLU A 4 43.22 -19.50 8.99
CA GLU A 4 44.67 -19.26 9.06
C GLU A 4 44.92 -17.76 9.15
N LEU A 5 45.23 -17.28 10.37
CA LEU A 5 45.66 -15.92 10.62
C LEU A 5 47.17 -15.80 10.36
N ALA A 6 47.54 -15.34 9.17
CA ALA A 6 48.92 -14.96 8.89
C ALA A 6 49.22 -13.58 9.54
N VAL A 7 49.73 -13.61 10.78
CA VAL A 7 50.20 -12.41 11.48
C VAL A 7 51.63 -12.09 11.00
N THR A 8 51.78 -11.05 10.19
CA THR A 8 53.11 -10.59 9.74
C THR A 8 53.80 -9.83 10.87
N ASN A 9 54.77 -10.50 11.53
CA ASN A 9 55.50 -10.05 12.70
C ASN A 9 56.48 -8.89 12.42
N ASN A 10 56.04 -7.65 12.53
CA ASN A 10 56.96 -6.50 12.62
C ASN A 10 56.61 -5.48 13.72
N VAL A 11 55.51 -5.70 14.47
CA VAL A 11 55.08 -4.82 15.56
C VAL A 11 55.78 -5.15 16.89
N PHE A 12 56.25 -6.39 17.06
CA PHE A 12 56.86 -6.89 18.29
C PHE A 12 58.40 -6.86 18.29
N ALA A 13 59.04 -6.17 17.33
CA ALA A 13 60.49 -6.15 17.14
C ALA A 13 61.27 -5.19 18.08
N ARG A 14 60.73 -4.85 19.25
CA ARG A 14 61.40 -4.05 20.29
C ARG A 14 61.61 -4.89 21.53
N ASP A 15 62.81 -4.84 22.12
CA ASP A 15 63.23 -5.78 23.18
C ASP A 15 62.37 -5.72 24.46
N ILE A 16 61.72 -4.60 24.78
CA ILE A 16 60.79 -4.49 25.92
C ILE A 16 59.65 -3.49 25.61
N LEU A 17 58.39 -3.94 25.65
CA LEU A 17 57.19 -3.11 25.55
C LEU A 17 56.57 -2.88 26.92
N THR A 18 56.00 -1.69 27.16
CA THR A 18 55.13 -1.48 28.33
C THR A 18 53.79 -2.21 28.14
N VAL A 19 53.09 -2.50 29.24
CA VAL A 19 51.76 -3.16 29.19
C VAL A 19 50.77 -2.39 28.31
N ALA A 20 50.78 -1.05 28.39
CA ALA A 20 49.94 -0.20 27.55
C ALA A 20 50.29 -0.31 26.05
N GLN A 21 51.58 -0.33 25.72
CA GLN A 21 52.04 -0.50 24.33
C GLN A 21 51.69 -1.89 23.79
N LEU A 22 51.78 -2.93 24.62
CA LEU A 22 51.39 -4.28 24.26
C LEU A 22 49.88 -4.36 23.97
N ASN A 23 49.03 -3.83 24.87
CA ASN A 23 47.58 -3.84 24.67
C ASN A 23 47.17 -3.06 23.42
N GLN A 24 47.79 -1.90 23.17
CA GLN A 24 47.54 -1.10 21.97
C GLN A 24 47.92 -1.85 20.70
N ALA A 25 49.08 -2.53 20.69
CA ALA A 25 49.53 -3.34 19.57
C ALA A 25 48.60 -4.52 19.29
N VAL A 26 48.15 -5.22 20.33
CA VAL A 26 47.20 -6.34 20.22
C VAL A 26 45.83 -5.86 19.71
N GLY A 27 45.31 -4.75 20.24
CA GLY A 27 44.06 -4.14 19.77
C GLY A 27 44.10 -3.83 18.28
N GLN A 28 45.17 -3.15 17.82
CA GLN A 28 45.37 -2.85 16.40
C GLN A 28 45.50 -4.10 15.53
N LEU A 29 46.16 -5.15 16.03
CA LEU A 29 46.29 -6.41 15.30
C LEU A 29 44.94 -7.09 15.12
N LEU A 30 44.13 -7.17 16.19
CA LEU A 30 42.80 -7.76 16.15
C LEU A 30 41.88 -7.02 15.16
N GLU A 31 41.87 -5.68 15.24
CA GLU A 31 41.04 -4.85 14.37
C GLU A 31 41.44 -4.93 12.90
N ARG A 32 42.73 -5.08 12.60
CA ARG A 32 43.22 -5.22 11.22
C ARG A 32 43.01 -6.62 10.66
N SER A 33 43.16 -7.65 11.48
CA SER A 33 43.20 -9.04 11.02
C SER A 33 41.81 -9.67 10.94
N ILE A 34 40.84 -9.17 11.71
CA ILE A 34 39.49 -9.75 11.80
C ILE A 34 38.47 -8.72 11.29
N PRO A 35 37.90 -8.91 10.08
CA PRO A 35 36.84 -8.04 9.59
C PRO A 35 35.55 -8.19 10.41
N ALA A 36 34.63 -7.24 10.26
CA ALA A 36 33.32 -7.31 10.91
C ALA A 36 32.58 -8.59 10.50
N LEU A 37 32.12 -9.36 11.48
CA LEU A 37 31.53 -10.69 11.26
C LEU A 37 30.27 -10.90 12.09
N TRP A 38 29.49 -11.91 11.73
CA TRP A 38 28.32 -12.32 12.48
C TRP A 38 28.66 -13.40 13.49
N VAL A 39 28.25 -13.21 14.74
CA VAL A 39 28.41 -14.17 15.83
C VAL A 39 27.02 -14.52 16.38
N ARG A 40 26.75 -15.81 16.53
CA ARG A 40 25.54 -16.31 17.19
C ARG A 40 25.86 -16.69 18.63
N GLY A 41 24.97 -16.37 19.55
CA GLY A 41 25.07 -16.81 20.94
C GLY A 41 23.86 -16.43 21.77
N GLU A 42 23.87 -16.86 23.02
CA GLU A 42 22.89 -16.48 24.04
C GLU A 42 23.38 -15.24 24.78
N ILE A 43 22.50 -14.26 25.00
CA ILE A 43 22.79 -13.09 25.83
C ILE A 43 22.74 -13.48 27.30
N SER A 44 23.75 -13.09 28.07
CA SER A 44 23.75 -13.13 29.54
C SER A 44 24.24 -11.78 30.09
N ASN A 45 23.95 -11.53 31.37
CA ASN A 45 24.39 -10.31 32.08
C ASN A 45 24.08 -9.00 31.31
N PHE A 46 22.89 -8.91 30.73
CA PHE A 46 22.47 -7.72 29.97
C PHE A 46 22.21 -6.54 30.90
N THR A 47 22.84 -5.41 30.59
CA THR A 47 22.70 -4.15 31.31
C THR A 47 22.57 -3.00 30.33
N GLN A 48 21.52 -2.21 30.48
CA GLN A 48 21.37 -0.93 29.80
C GLN A 48 21.91 0.18 30.70
N ALA A 49 22.99 0.84 30.30
CA ALA A 49 23.55 1.96 31.03
C ALA A 49 22.68 3.22 30.89
N ALA A 50 22.80 4.15 31.84
CA ALA A 50 22.09 5.44 31.80
C ALA A 50 22.41 6.27 30.54
N SER A 51 23.59 6.08 29.93
CA SER A 51 23.97 6.68 28.64
C SER A 51 23.23 6.11 27.43
N GLY A 52 22.46 5.03 27.61
CA GLY A 52 21.79 4.30 26.54
C GLY A 52 22.68 3.30 25.81
N HIS A 53 23.89 3.02 26.30
CA HIS A 53 24.72 1.92 25.80
C HIS A 53 24.25 0.59 26.40
N TRP A 54 24.34 -0.49 25.61
CA TRP A 54 24.09 -1.84 26.10
C TRP A 54 25.40 -2.58 26.31
N TYR A 55 25.49 -3.23 27.46
CA TYR A 55 26.58 -4.11 27.83
C TYR A 55 26.00 -5.49 28.11
N PHE A 56 26.57 -6.52 27.53
CA PHE A 56 26.15 -7.89 27.77
C PHE A 56 27.29 -8.86 27.50
N THR A 57 27.11 -10.10 27.92
CA THR A 57 28.00 -11.19 27.56
C THR A 57 27.29 -12.06 26.53
N LEU A 58 27.94 -12.32 25.39
CA LEU A 58 27.49 -13.30 24.43
C LEU A 58 28.19 -14.62 24.74
N LYS A 59 27.43 -15.69 24.97
CA LYS A 59 27.97 -17.02 25.29
C LYS A 59 27.43 -18.10 24.36
N ASP A 60 28.19 -19.17 24.20
CA ASP A 60 27.75 -20.45 23.65
C ASP A 60 28.04 -21.58 24.65
N SER A 61 28.04 -22.84 24.21
CA SER A 61 28.28 -23.99 25.08
C SER A 61 29.74 -24.13 25.57
N ARG A 62 30.69 -23.40 24.98
CA ARG A 62 32.14 -23.56 25.23
C ARG A 62 32.86 -22.26 25.58
N ALA A 63 32.32 -21.11 25.19
CA ALA A 63 32.99 -19.82 25.28
C ALA A 63 32.02 -18.68 25.61
N ALA A 64 32.56 -17.58 26.13
CA ALA A 64 31.83 -16.36 26.40
C ALA A 64 32.72 -15.15 26.09
N VAL A 65 32.09 -14.07 25.61
CA VAL A 65 32.76 -12.81 25.27
C VAL A 65 31.91 -11.61 25.67
N ARG A 66 32.55 -10.55 26.19
CA ARG A 66 31.87 -9.29 26.48
C ARG A 66 31.55 -8.55 25.20
N ALA A 67 30.35 -7.98 25.14
CA ALA A 67 29.87 -7.21 24.01
C ALA A 67 29.36 -5.84 24.49
N VAL A 68 29.66 -4.82 23.69
CA VAL A 68 29.18 -3.45 23.88
C VAL A 68 28.46 -2.98 22.63
N MET A 69 27.29 -2.37 22.81
CA MET A 69 26.53 -1.73 21.74
C MET A 69 26.30 -0.27 22.10
N PHE A 70 26.89 0.63 21.31
CA PHE A 70 26.75 2.07 21.53
C PHE A 70 25.33 2.55 21.22
N ARG A 71 24.92 3.66 21.86
CA ARG A 71 23.53 4.15 21.90
C ARG A 71 22.93 4.29 20.50
N GLY A 72 23.67 4.88 19.57
CA GLY A 72 23.20 5.10 18.20
C GLY A 72 22.92 3.81 17.43
N ARG A 73 23.63 2.71 17.74
CA ARG A 73 23.35 1.38 17.18
C ARG A 73 22.22 0.70 17.94
N ALA A 74 22.24 0.76 19.27
CA ALA A 74 21.22 0.18 20.13
C ALA A 74 19.81 0.70 19.83
N SER A 75 19.67 2.01 19.55
CA SER A 75 18.38 2.60 19.16
C SER A 75 17.84 2.13 17.81
N ALA A 76 18.69 1.60 16.94
CA ALA A 76 18.28 1.03 15.65
C ALA A 76 17.83 -0.43 15.77
N VAL A 77 18.03 -1.07 16.94
CA VAL A 77 17.54 -2.41 17.20
C VAL A 77 16.07 -2.31 17.62
N GLY A 78 15.18 -2.89 16.82
CA GLY A 78 13.72 -2.83 17.03
C GLY A 78 13.19 -3.61 18.25
N PHE A 79 14.06 -4.12 19.11
CA PHE A 79 13.68 -4.81 20.34
C PHE A 79 14.76 -4.64 21.42
N VAL A 80 14.39 -4.75 22.70
CA VAL A 80 15.33 -4.78 23.82
C VAL A 80 15.62 -6.24 24.17
N PRO A 81 16.87 -6.72 24.03
CA PRO A 81 17.22 -8.10 24.35
C PRO A 81 17.17 -8.36 25.86
N ARG A 82 16.95 -9.63 26.23
CA ARG A 82 16.93 -10.11 27.62
C ARG A 82 18.00 -11.18 27.83
N ALA A 83 18.41 -11.39 29.08
CA ALA A 83 19.22 -12.54 29.42
C ALA A 83 18.47 -13.83 29.07
N GLY A 84 19.14 -14.75 28.39
CA GLY A 84 18.56 -15.97 27.81
C GLY A 84 18.14 -15.84 26.34
N ASP A 85 18.06 -14.62 25.78
CA ASP A 85 17.72 -14.46 24.36
C ASP A 85 18.85 -15.00 23.48
N GLN A 86 18.49 -15.86 22.53
CA GLN A 86 19.41 -16.28 21.48
C GLN A 86 19.42 -15.22 20.38
N VAL A 87 20.61 -14.71 20.05
CA VAL A 87 20.79 -13.61 19.09
C VAL A 87 21.89 -13.90 18.09
N GLU A 88 21.83 -13.19 16.97
CA GLU A 88 22.93 -13.02 16.04
C GLU A 88 23.34 -11.55 16.05
N ILE A 89 24.62 -11.29 16.28
CA ILE A 89 25.18 -9.95 16.32
C ILE A 89 26.21 -9.77 15.22
N ARG A 90 26.17 -8.64 14.50
CA ARG A 90 27.26 -8.21 13.64
C ARG A 90 28.21 -7.36 14.48
N ALA A 91 29.44 -7.81 14.65
CA ALA A 91 30.38 -7.16 15.54
C ALA A 91 31.79 -7.07 14.94
N ARG A 92 32.54 -6.08 15.43
CA ARG A 92 33.98 -5.97 15.25
C ARG A 92 34.68 -6.42 16.52
N VAL A 93 35.78 -7.13 16.33
CA VAL A 93 36.63 -7.58 17.42
C VAL A 93 37.52 -6.41 17.85
N SER A 94 37.59 -6.15 19.16
CA SER A 94 38.43 -5.10 19.73
C SER A 94 38.93 -5.51 21.11
N LEU A 95 39.85 -4.73 21.66
CA LEU A 95 40.45 -4.94 22.98
C LEU A 95 40.20 -3.69 23.85
N TYR A 96 39.70 -3.87 25.06
CA TYR A 96 39.60 -2.78 26.02
C TYR A 96 40.98 -2.50 26.63
N GLU A 97 41.72 -1.61 25.99
CA GLU A 97 43.14 -1.32 26.28
C GLU A 97 43.49 -1.12 27.77
N PRO A 98 42.69 -0.43 28.61
CA PRO A 98 43.03 -0.22 30.01
C PRO A 98 43.07 -1.51 30.85
N ARG A 99 42.31 -2.54 30.48
CA ARG A 99 42.31 -3.83 31.19
C ARG A 99 42.88 -4.98 30.36
N GLY A 100 43.07 -4.79 29.05
CA GLY A 100 43.44 -5.88 28.14
C GLY A 100 42.32 -6.89 27.92
N ASP A 101 41.06 -6.51 28.14
CA ASP A 101 39.91 -7.42 27.99
C ASP A 101 39.51 -7.54 26.52
N TYR A 102 39.38 -8.77 26.02
CA TYR A 102 38.81 -9.05 24.70
C TYR A 102 37.31 -8.75 24.66
N GLN A 103 36.85 -8.00 23.65
CA GLN A 103 35.46 -7.59 23.53
C GLN A 103 34.96 -7.49 22.09
N LEU A 104 33.64 -7.56 21.94
CA LEU A 104 32.92 -7.33 20.70
C LEU A 104 32.25 -5.97 20.72
N GLN A 105 32.56 -5.12 19.73
CA GLN A 105 31.79 -3.91 19.47
C GLN A 105 30.68 -4.23 18.46
N VAL A 106 29.43 -4.15 18.92
CA VAL A 106 28.26 -4.57 18.16
C VAL A 106 27.73 -3.43 17.29
N ASP A 107 27.66 -3.68 15.98
CA ASP A 107 27.13 -2.76 14.98
C ASP A 107 25.65 -3.04 14.67
N ALA A 108 25.20 -4.30 14.72
CA ALA A 108 23.80 -4.70 14.51
C ALA A 108 23.44 -5.96 15.32
N MET A 109 22.16 -6.13 15.66
CA MET A 109 21.65 -7.27 16.42
C MET A 109 20.29 -7.73 15.86
N ARG A 110 20.10 -9.06 15.76
CA ARG A 110 18.82 -9.70 15.46
C ARG A 110 18.60 -10.94 16.34
N ARG A 111 17.35 -11.34 16.59
CA ARG A 111 17.05 -12.60 17.28
C ARG A 111 17.54 -13.79 16.41
N ALA A 112 18.15 -14.79 17.04
CA ALA A 112 18.58 -15.99 16.35
C ALA A 112 17.34 -16.75 15.83
N GLY A 113 17.40 -17.25 14.59
CA GLY A 113 16.24 -17.83 13.88
C GLY A 113 15.66 -16.93 12.79
N LEU A 114 15.66 -15.61 12.98
CA LEU A 114 15.25 -14.64 11.95
C LEU A 114 16.17 -14.65 10.73
N GLY A 115 17.45 -14.99 10.89
CA GLY A 115 18.40 -15.08 9.78
C GLY A 115 18.00 -16.11 8.72
N ASN A 116 17.56 -17.29 9.17
CA ASN A 116 17.11 -18.35 8.28
C ASN A 116 15.79 -17.99 7.58
N LEU A 117 14.86 -17.36 8.31
CA LEU A 117 13.59 -16.89 7.74
C LEU A 117 13.84 -15.77 6.73
N TYR A 118 14.68 -14.80 7.04
CA TYR A 118 15.00 -13.71 6.11
C TYR A 118 15.71 -14.22 4.86
N GLU A 119 16.65 -15.17 5.00
CA GLU A 119 17.30 -15.80 3.85
C GLU A 119 16.30 -16.62 3.01
N ALA A 120 15.40 -17.36 3.65
CA ALA A 120 14.32 -18.08 2.95
C ALA A 120 13.39 -17.11 2.21
N PHE A 121 13.05 -15.97 2.81
CA PHE A 121 12.25 -14.92 2.18
C PHE A 121 12.96 -14.35 0.95
N LEU A 122 14.25 -14.01 1.05
CA LEU A 122 14.99 -13.47 -0.09
C LEU A 122 15.08 -14.48 -1.24
N ARG A 123 15.36 -15.75 -0.93
CA ARG A 123 15.40 -16.84 -1.92
C ARG A 123 14.05 -17.02 -2.62
N LEU A 124 12.97 -17.07 -1.84
CA LEU A 124 11.62 -17.22 -2.40
C LEU A 124 11.21 -15.99 -3.22
N LYS A 125 11.56 -14.79 -2.75
CA LYS A 125 11.32 -13.55 -3.48
C LYS A 125 12.03 -13.58 -4.83
N GLU A 126 13.32 -13.89 -4.88
CA GLU A 126 14.07 -13.99 -6.14
C GLU A 126 13.48 -15.05 -7.08
N GLN A 127 13.10 -16.21 -6.55
CA GLN A 127 12.47 -17.27 -7.33
C GLN A 127 11.16 -16.81 -7.99
N LEU A 128 10.22 -16.27 -7.21
CA LEU A 128 8.91 -15.87 -7.73
C LEU A 128 8.98 -14.62 -8.62
N ASP A 129 9.95 -13.73 -8.38
CA ASP A 129 10.24 -12.58 -9.25
C ASP A 129 10.75 -13.05 -10.62
N ALA A 130 11.65 -14.04 -10.64
CA ALA A 130 12.17 -14.64 -11.87
C ALA A 130 11.07 -15.38 -12.66
N GLU A 131 10.07 -15.93 -11.97
CA GLU A 131 8.88 -16.53 -12.59
C GLU A 131 7.85 -15.48 -13.08
N GLY A 132 8.03 -14.18 -12.76
CA GLY A 132 7.17 -13.09 -13.22
C GLY A 132 5.90 -12.87 -12.39
N LEU A 133 5.82 -13.42 -11.18
CA LEU A 133 4.63 -13.27 -10.31
C LEU A 133 4.47 -11.82 -9.79
N PHE A 134 5.53 -11.03 -9.83
CA PHE A 134 5.52 -9.64 -9.34
C PHE A 134 5.36 -8.61 -10.47
N ASP A 135 5.21 -9.06 -11.72
CA ASP A 135 5.12 -8.19 -12.90
C ASP A 135 3.96 -7.19 -12.77
N PRO A 136 4.23 -5.87 -12.73
CA PRO A 136 3.20 -4.85 -12.66
C PRO A 136 2.17 -4.93 -13.80
N ALA A 137 2.56 -5.44 -14.98
CA ALA A 137 1.66 -5.54 -16.14
C ALA A 137 0.54 -6.58 -15.95
N ARG A 138 0.69 -7.51 -15.00
CA ARG A 138 -0.32 -8.54 -14.68
C ARG A 138 -1.30 -8.09 -13.61
N LYS A 139 -1.01 -7.01 -12.89
CA LYS A 139 -1.81 -6.53 -11.76
C LYS A 139 -3.08 -5.83 -12.24
N ARG A 140 -4.20 -6.10 -11.57
CA ARG A 140 -5.52 -5.54 -11.91
C ARG A 140 -5.97 -4.49 -10.90
N GLU A 141 -6.59 -3.43 -11.39
CA GLU A 141 -7.24 -2.48 -10.49
C GLU A 141 -8.56 -3.05 -9.96
N PRO A 142 -8.92 -2.75 -8.70
CA PRO A 142 -10.22 -3.12 -8.15
C PRO A 142 -11.34 -2.36 -8.87
N ALA A 143 -12.50 -3.02 -9.01
CA ALA A 143 -13.66 -2.38 -9.59
C ALA A 143 -14.07 -1.15 -8.75
N PRO A 144 -14.35 0.02 -9.36
CA PRO A 144 -14.75 1.21 -8.61
C PRO A 144 -16.01 1.02 -7.76
N LEU A 145 -16.94 0.20 -8.25
CA LEU A 145 -18.15 -0.22 -7.55
C LEU A 145 -18.24 -1.76 -7.60
N PRO A 146 -17.62 -2.46 -6.64
CA PRO A 146 -17.67 -3.91 -6.58
C PRO A 146 -19.08 -4.40 -6.28
N ARG A 147 -19.47 -5.55 -6.84
CA ARG A 147 -20.72 -6.25 -6.51
C ARG A 147 -20.72 -6.75 -5.08
N ALA A 148 -19.58 -7.25 -4.60
CA ALA A 148 -19.38 -7.67 -3.22
C ALA A 148 -17.89 -7.80 -2.92
N ILE A 149 -17.50 -7.48 -1.69
CA ILE A 149 -16.12 -7.58 -1.22
C ILE A 149 -15.98 -8.83 -0.34
N GLY A 150 -15.03 -9.70 -0.68
CA GLY A 150 -14.65 -10.80 0.18
C GLY A 150 -13.53 -10.41 1.13
N VAL A 151 -13.64 -10.78 2.41
CA VAL A 151 -12.59 -10.49 3.42
C VAL A 151 -12.05 -11.80 3.96
N ILE A 152 -10.77 -12.06 3.69
CA ILE A 152 -10.04 -13.22 4.19
C ILE A 152 -9.21 -12.80 5.40
N THR A 153 -9.66 -13.20 6.59
CA THR A 153 -8.99 -12.92 7.86
C THR A 153 -9.54 -13.80 8.99
N SER A 154 -9.00 -13.67 10.19
CA SER A 154 -9.52 -14.37 11.37
C SER A 154 -10.73 -13.64 11.94
N LEU A 155 -11.76 -14.38 12.34
CA LEU A 155 -12.99 -13.83 12.96
C LEU A 155 -12.73 -13.04 14.24
N HIS A 156 -11.64 -13.36 14.94
CA HIS A 156 -11.26 -12.70 16.20
C HIS A 156 -10.27 -11.56 15.99
N ALA A 157 -9.81 -11.30 14.76
CA ALA A 157 -8.82 -10.27 14.49
C ALA A 157 -9.43 -8.86 14.57
N ALA A 158 -8.70 -7.93 15.17
CA ALA A 158 -9.06 -6.51 15.15
C ALA A 158 -9.20 -5.98 13.71
N ALA A 159 -8.35 -6.46 12.79
CA ALA A 159 -8.39 -6.11 11.37
C ALA A 159 -9.74 -6.34 10.70
N LEU A 160 -10.49 -7.37 11.08
CA LEU A 160 -11.84 -7.59 10.55
C LEU A 160 -12.76 -6.43 10.93
N ARG A 161 -12.72 -6.01 12.20
CA ARG A 161 -13.54 -4.88 12.70
C ARG A 161 -13.14 -3.57 12.02
N ASP A 162 -11.85 -3.36 11.79
CA ASP A 162 -11.33 -2.16 11.12
C ASP A 162 -11.85 -2.08 9.67
N VAL A 163 -11.76 -3.19 8.92
CA VAL A 163 -12.29 -3.30 7.55
C VAL A 163 -13.80 -3.09 7.52
N LEU A 164 -14.55 -3.80 8.37
CA LEU A 164 -16.01 -3.69 8.40
C LEU A 164 -16.47 -2.27 8.77
N SER A 165 -15.81 -1.62 9.74
CA SER A 165 -16.13 -0.24 10.13
C SER A 165 -15.83 0.76 9.02
N ALA A 166 -14.71 0.58 8.32
CA ALA A 166 -14.34 1.41 7.19
C ALA A 166 -15.34 1.28 6.03
N LEU A 167 -15.71 0.06 5.66
CA LEU A 167 -16.69 -0.21 4.61
C LEU A 167 -18.09 0.27 4.98
N ALA A 168 -18.55 0.02 6.22
CA ALA A 168 -19.86 0.50 6.68
C ALA A 168 -19.98 2.03 6.61
N ARG A 169 -18.90 2.75 6.88
CA ARG A 169 -18.87 4.22 6.77
C ARG A 169 -18.79 4.69 5.32
N ARG A 170 -17.94 4.09 4.49
CA ARG A 170 -17.61 4.59 3.15
C ARG A 170 -18.52 4.06 2.05
N ALA A 171 -18.87 2.79 2.10
CA ALA A 171 -19.62 2.08 1.08
C ALA A 171 -20.63 1.08 1.69
N PRO A 172 -21.57 1.53 2.53
CA PRO A 172 -22.56 0.65 3.18
C PRO A 172 -23.45 -0.12 2.19
N GLN A 173 -23.52 0.34 0.94
CA GLN A 173 -24.26 -0.33 -0.13
C GLN A 173 -23.58 -1.59 -0.68
N VAL A 174 -22.29 -1.81 -0.38
CA VAL A 174 -21.51 -2.95 -0.90
C VAL A 174 -21.61 -4.12 0.08
N PRO A 175 -22.13 -5.28 -0.33
CA PRO A 175 -22.13 -6.49 0.48
C PRO A 175 -20.73 -6.96 0.83
N VAL A 176 -20.54 -7.43 2.06
CA VAL A 176 -19.27 -8.00 2.54
C VAL A 176 -19.46 -9.47 2.88
N ILE A 177 -18.59 -10.32 2.31
CA ILE A 177 -18.59 -11.78 2.53
C ILE A 177 -17.31 -12.15 3.27
N ILE A 178 -17.45 -12.84 4.40
CA ILE A 178 -16.31 -13.20 5.25
C ILE A 178 -15.86 -14.62 4.93
N TYR A 179 -14.57 -14.76 4.62
CA TYR A 179 -13.89 -16.02 4.36
C TYR A 179 -12.92 -16.30 5.52
N PRO A 180 -13.36 -16.98 6.60
CA PRO A 180 -12.60 -17.08 7.82
C PRO A 180 -11.35 -17.97 7.67
N ALA A 181 -10.20 -17.44 8.04
CA ALA A 181 -8.94 -18.19 8.09
C ALA A 181 -8.05 -17.71 9.24
N PRO A 182 -7.27 -18.59 9.89
CA PRO A 182 -6.22 -18.16 10.78
C PRO A 182 -5.16 -17.40 9.98
N VAL A 183 -4.67 -16.30 10.55
CA VAL A 183 -3.68 -15.39 9.93
C VAL A 183 -2.27 -15.58 10.50
N GLN A 184 -2.11 -16.50 11.44
CA GLN A 184 -0.84 -16.83 12.10
C GLN A 184 -0.81 -18.32 12.47
N GLY A 185 0.39 -18.88 12.59
CA GLY A 185 0.63 -20.29 12.88
C GLY A 185 0.96 -21.13 11.64
N ALA A 186 1.49 -22.34 11.87
CA ALA A 186 2.03 -23.18 10.79
C ALA A 186 1.02 -23.52 9.69
N ASP A 187 -0.25 -23.71 10.04
CA ASP A 187 -1.31 -24.06 9.07
C ASP A 187 -1.99 -22.85 8.42
N ALA A 188 -1.60 -21.62 8.77
CA ALA A 188 -2.31 -20.41 8.32
C ALA A 188 -2.22 -20.22 6.82
N ALA A 189 -1.03 -20.33 6.23
CA ALA A 189 -0.81 -20.15 4.80
C ALA A 189 -1.72 -21.06 3.94
N GLY A 190 -1.76 -22.36 4.26
CA GLY A 190 -2.57 -23.33 3.54
C GLY A 190 -4.07 -23.03 3.64
N ARG A 191 -4.55 -22.57 4.80
CA ARG A 191 -5.95 -22.18 5.00
C ARG A 191 -6.31 -20.87 4.28
N LEU A 192 -5.42 -19.87 4.28
CA LEU A 192 -5.59 -18.65 3.51
C LEU A 192 -5.69 -18.96 2.02
N ALA A 193 -4.78 -19.79 1.49
CA ALA A 193 -4.81 -20.23 0.10
C ALA A 193 -6.09 -21.00 -0.24
N ALA A 194 -6.60 -21.82 0.68
CA ALA A 194 -7.87 -22.53 0.51
C ALA A 194 -9.07 -21.57 0.44
N GLN A 195 -9.08 -20.51 1.24
CA GLN A 195 -10.14 -19.48 1.18
C GLN A 195 -10.12 -18.70 -0.12
N ILE A 196 -8.94 -18.37 -0.67
CA ILE A 196 -8.83 -17.73 -2.00
C ILE A 196 -9.42 -18.63 -3.07
N ARG A 197 -9.08 -19.93 -3.07
CA ARG A 197 -9.65 -20.90 -4.02
C ARG A 197 -11.17 -21.05 -3.84
N LEU A 198 -11.67 -21.08 -2.61
CA LEU A 198 -13.09 -21.14 -2.33
C LEU A 198 -13.84 -19.91 -2.87
N ALA A 199 -13.30 -18.71 -2.66
CA ALA A 199 -13.89 -17.47 -3.17
C ALA A 199 -13.98 -17.48 -4.70
N ASN A 200 -12.90 -17.88 -5.37
CA ASN A 200 -12.87 -18.03 -6.83
C ASN A 200 -13.91 -19.07 -7.31
N ALA A 201 -14.03 -20.20 -6.62
CA ALA A 201 -15.00 -21.25 -6.96
C ALA A 201 -16.46 -20.79 -6.78
N ARG A 202 -16.74 -19.95 -5.78
CA ARG A 202 -18.09 -19.42 -5.55
C ARG A 202 -18.47 -18.29 -6.49
N GLY A 203 -17.50 -17.47 -6.92
CA GLY A 203 -17.75 -16.34 -7.83
C GLY A 203 -18.75 -15.32 -7.28
N GLU A 204 -18.88 -15.22 -5.95
CA GLU A 204 -19.85 -14.34 -5.28
C GLU A 204 -19.29 -12.95 -4.97
N VAL A 205 -17.97 -12.76 -5.11
CA VAL A 205 -17.25 -11.50 -4.89
C VAL A 205 -16.34 -11.18 -6.09
N ASP A 206 -16.09 -9.90 -6.32
CA ASP A 206 -15.23 -9.39 -7.40
C ASP A 206 -13.98 -8.66 -6.90
N THR A 207 -13.90 -8.39 -5.59
CA THR A 207 -12.68 -7.92 -4.90
C THR A 207 -12.44 -8.75 -3.63
N LEU A 208 -11.20 -9.18 -3.40
CA LEU A 208 -10.76 -9.88 -2.19
C LEU A 208 -9.80 -9.01 -1.38
N LEU A 209 -10.05 -8.93 -0.08
CA LEU A 209 -9.16 -8.32 0.90
C LEU A 209 -8.47 -9.42 1.71
N LEU A 210 -7.16 -9.56 1.57
CA LEU A 210 -6.34 -10.40 2.42
C LEU A 210 -5.75 -9.51 3.51
N VAL A 211 -6.28 -9.58 4.73
CA VAL A 211 -5.96 -8.59 5.77
C VAL A 211 -5.52 -9.23 7.07
N ARG A 212 -4.56 -8.56 7.71
CA ARG A 212 -4.06 -8.90 9.03
C ARG A 212 -3.74 -7.60 9.78
N GLY A 213 -4.01 -7.59 11.08
CA GLY A 213 -3.61 -6.47 11.94
C GLY A 213 -2.11 -6.48 12.18
N GLY A 214 -1.62 -5.49 12.93
CA GLY A 214 -0.21 -5.43 13.32
C GLY A 214 0.28 -6.66 14.10
N GLY A 215 1.59 -6.86 14.12
CA GLY A 215 2.28 -7.81 14.98
C GLY A 215 3.72 -8.04 14.53
N SER A 216 4.38 -9.02 15.13
CA SER A 216 5.78 -9.28 14.83
C SER A 216 5.96 -9.85 13.43
N ILE A 217 7.18 -9.77 12.90
CA ILE A 217 7.55 -10.38 11.62
C ILE A 217 7.36 -11.91 11.63
N GLU A 218 7.49 -12.54 12.79
CA GLU A 218 7.25 -13.98 12.99
C GLU A 218 5.78 -14.31 12.74
N ASP A 219 4.87 -13.45 13.18
CA ASP A 219 3.45 -13.62 12.94
C ASP A 219 3.06 -13.33 11.47
N LEU A 220 3.82 -12.48 10.75
CA LEU A 220 3.63 -12.21 9.32
C LEU A 220 4.14 -13.37 8.44
N TRP A 221 4.89 -14.32 9.01
CA TRP A 221 5.59 -15.33 8.23
C TRP A 221 4.66 -16.19 7.36
N SER A 222 3.43 -16.42 7.81
CA SER A 222 2.39 -17.14 7.06
C SER A 222 2.08 -16.54 5.67
N PHE A 223 2.43 -15.27 5.46
CA PHE A 223 2.24 -14.53 4.21
C PHE A 223 3.46 -14.58 3.28
N ASN A 224 4.54 -15.23 3.71
CA ASN A 224 5.74 -15.52 2.92
C ASN A 224 5.78 -16.97 2.43
N ASP A 225 4.61 -17.60 2.30
CA ASP A 225 4.47 -18.97 1.83
C ASP A 225 4.25 -19.03 0.31
N GLU A 226 4.93 -19.96 -0.34
CA GLU A 226 4.87 -20.12 -1.80
C GLU A 226 3.47 -20.56 -2.29
N ALA A 227 2.79 -21.46 -1.56
CA ALA A 227 1.48 -21.94 -1.98
C ALA A 227 0.41 -20.84 -1.86
N LEU A 228 0.54 -19.97 -0.86
CA LEU A 228 -0.29 -18.78 -0.76
C LEU A 228 0.00 -17.78 -1.89
N ALA A 229 1.27 -17.50 -2.17
CA ALA A 229 1.69 -16.63 -3.27
C ALA A 229 1.08 -17.09 -4.60
N ARG A 230 1.24 -18.38 -4.94
CA ARG A 230 0.66 -18.96 -6.17
C ARG A 230 -0.87 -18.94 -6.18
N ALA A 231 -1.53 -19.07 -5.04
CA ALA A 231 -2.98 -18.97 -4.96
C ALA A 231 -3.48 -17.54 -5.21
N ILE A 232 -2.76 -16.52 -4.75
CA ILE A 232 -3.04 -15.11 -5.05
C ILE A 232 -2.86 -14.86 -6.55
N ASP A 233 -1.73 -15.28 -7.11
CA ASP A 233 -1.42 -15.10 -8.53
C ASP A 233 -2.46 -15.75 -9.47
N ALA A 234 -2.91 -16.94 -9.13
CA ALA A 234 -3.91 -17.69 -9.89
C ALA A 234 -5.35 -17.20 -9.69
N SER A 235 -5.59 -16.22 -8.80
CA SER A 235 -6.93 -15.71 -8.50
C SER A 235 -7.51 -14.95 -9.69
N ALA A 236 -8.71 -15.32 -10.14
CA ALA A 236 -9.47 -14.55 -11.12
C ALA A 236 -10.09 -13.27 -10.51
N ILE A 237 -10.23 -13.24 -9.19
CA ILE A 237 -10.74 -12.10 -8.41
C ILE A 237 -9.58 -11.18 -8.03
N THR A 238 -9.75 -9.86 -8.19
CA THR A 238 -8.75 -8.85 -7.82
C THR A 238 -8.46 -8.91 -6.33
N THR A 239 -7.18 -8.99 -5.96
CA THR A 239 -6.71 -9.16 -4.59
C THR A 239 -6.00 -7.93 -4.06
N ILE A 240 -6.40 -7.47 -2.89
CA ILE A 240 -5.78 -6.38 -2.14
C ILE A 240 -5.17 -6.94 -0.87
N SER A 241 -3.86 -6.77 -0.70
CA SER A 241 -3.17 -7.13 0.54
C SER A 241 -3.18 -5.96 1.52
N GLY A 242 -3.57 -6.22 2.77
CA GLY A 242 -3.50 -5.28 3.89
C GLY A 242 -2.93 -5.96 5.12
N VAL A 243 -1.78 -6.60 4.97
CA VAL A 243 -1.19 -7.53 5.96
C VAL A 243 -0.10 -6.89 6.83
N GLY A 244 0.66 -5.94 6.29
CA GLY A 244 1.82 -5.32 6.97
C GLY A 244 1.58 -3.88 7.43
N HIS A 245 2.65 -3.26 7.94
CA HIS A 245 2.80 -1.80 8.05
C HIS A 245 3.70 -1.29 6.91
N GLU A 246 3.95 0.01 6.82
CA GLU A 246 4.72 0.62 5.72
C GLU A 246 6.07 -0.05 5.45
N THR A 247 6.76 -0.54 6.49
CA THR A 247 8.11 -1.14 6.43
C THR A 247 8.16 -2.65 6.24
N ASP A 248 7.07 -3.37 6.51
CA ASP A 248 7.06 -4.83 6.59
C ASP A 248 6.41 -5.42 5.35
N PHE A 249 7.21 -5.74 4.33
CA PHE A 249 6.74 -6.36 3.09
C PHE A 249 6.74 -7.88 3.18
N THR A 250 5.66 -8.49 2.72
CA THR A 250 5.52 -9.94 2.59
C THR A 250 5.45 -10.35 1.12
N ILE A 251 5.68 -11.64 0.82
CA ILE A 251 5.51 -12.17 -0.54
C ILE A 251 4.06 -11.95 -1.03
N ALA A 252 3.06 -12.15 -0.16
CA ALA A 252 1.67 -11.86 -0.49
C ALA A 252 1.45 -10.41 -0.96
N ASP A 253 2.16 -9.43 -0.39
CA ASP A 253 2.08 -8.03 -0.82
C ASP A 253 2.67 -7.81 -2.22
N PHE A 254 3.71 -8.57 -2.59
CA PHE A 254 4.34 -8.47 -3.91
C PHE A 254 3.47 -9.10 -5.00
N VAL A 255 2.81 -10.23 -4.70
CA VAL A 255 1.94 -10.92 -5.67
C VAL A 255 0.57 -10.28 -5.80
N ALA A 256 0.03 -9.69 -4.73
CA ALA A 256 -1.29 -9.06 -4.77
C ALA A 256 -1.35 -7.97 -5.86
N ASP A 257 -2.56 -7.83 -6.43
CA ASP A 257 -2.83 -6.81 -7.45
C ASP A 257 -2.61 -5.40 -6.87
N VAL A 258 -3.07 -5.18 -5.63
CA VAL A 258 -2.88 -3.91 -4.91
C VAL A 258 -2.36 -4.16 -3.50
N ARG A 259 -1.37 -3.38 -3.09
CA ARG A 259 -0.88 -3.34 -1.70
C ARG A 259 -1.47 -2.15 -0.96
N ALA A 260 -1.96 -2.39 0.24
CA ALA A 260 -2.36 -1.38 1.21
C ALA A 260 -1.49 -1.46 2.48
N PRO A 261 -1.13 -0.32 3.08
CA PRO A 261 -0.28 -0.28 4.28
C PRO A 261 -1.00 -0.68 5.58
N THR A 262 -2.33 -0.82 5.57
CA THR A 262 -3.14 -1.24 6.73
C THR A 262 -4.42 -1.92 6.27
N PRO A 263 -5.10 -2.71 7.14
CA PRO A 263 -6.43 -3.25 6.86
C PRO A 263 -7.46 -2.16 6.50
N THR A 264 -7.45 -1.03 7.22
CA THR A 264 -8.31 0.11 6.93
C THR A 264 -8.04 0.66 5.54
N ALA A 265 -6.77 0.89 5.19
CA ALA A 265 -6.41 1.37 3.85
C ALA A 265 -6.81 0.36 2.75
N ALA A 266 -6.73 -0.95 3.01
CA ALA A 266 -7.20 -1.96 2.08
C ALA A 266 -8.70 -1.80 1.79
N ALA A 267 -9.51 -1.56 2.83
CA ALA A 267 -10.93 -1.26 2.68
C ALA A 267 -11.19 0.05 1.91
N GLU A 268 -10.33 1.07 2.07
CA GLU A 268 -10.47 2.34 1.34
C GLU A 268 -10.12 2.22 -0.13
N LEU A 269 -9.15 1.37 -0.49
CA LEU A 269 -8.78 1.08 -1.88
C LEU A 269 -9.75 0.13 -2.58
N ALA A 270 -10.56 -0.62 -1.82
CA ALA A 270 -11.48 -1.62 -2.36
C ALA A 270 -12.62 -1.05 -3.21
N CYS A 271 -13.04 0.20 -2.94
CA CYS A 271 -14.17 0.83 -3.64
C CYS A 271 -14.21 2.35 -3.49
N VAL A 272 -14.90 3.01 -4.42
CA VAL A 272 -15.18 4.46 -4.37
C VAL A 272 -16.21 4.76 -3.26
N PRO A 273 -16.02 5.82 -2.46
CA PRO A 273 -16.96 6.15 -1.39
C PRO A 273 -18.34 6.57 -1.93
N ARG A 274 -19.39 6.21 -1.19
CA ARG A 274 -20.79 6.52 -1.52
C ARG A 274 -21.03 8.02 -1.72
N SER A 275 -20.37 8.87 -0.94
CA SER A 275 -20.50 10.33 -1.04
C SER A 275 -20.06 10.84 -2.42
N GLU A 276 -19.01 10.27 -2.99
CA GLU A 276 -18.53 10.63 -4.32
C GLU A 276 -19.52 10.17 -5.40
N LEU A 277 -20.06 8.95 -5.28
CA LEU A 277 -21.08 8.45 -6.20
C LEU A 277 -22.35 9.31 -6.16
N LEU A 278 -22.81 9.69 -4.97
CA LEU A 278 -23.95 10.59 -4.80
C LEU A 278 -23.66 11.97 -5.40
N GLY A 279 -22.45 12.51 -5.19
CA GLY A 279 -22.01 13.76 -5.81
C GLY A 279 -22.08 13.71 -7.34
N ARG A 280 -21.62 12.61 -7.95
CA ARG A 280 -21.71 12.41 -9.41
C ARG A 280 -23.16 12.39 -9.90
N VAL A 281 -24.06 11.71 -9.17
CA VAL A 281 -25.50 11.67 -9.51
C VAL A 281 -26.14 13.06 -9.38
N MET A 282 -25.87 13.79 -8.30
CA MET A 282 -26.38 15.14 -8.09
C MET A 282 -25.90 16.09 -9.19
N TYR A 283 -24.62 16.05 -9.52
CA TYR A 283 -24.05 16.87 -10.60
C TYR A 283 -24.69 16.56 -11.96
N ALA A 284 -24.92 15.28 -12.27
CA ALA A 284 -25.60 14.88 -13.50
C ALA A 284 -27.05 15.39 -13.53
N ALA A 285 -27.78 15.31 -12.40
CA ALA A 285 -29.14 15.81 -12.27
C ALA A 285 -29.21 17.33 -12.48
N GLU A 286 -28.34 18.11 -11.85
CA GLU A 286 -28.26 19.57 -12.04
C GLU A 286 -27.91 19.95 -13.49
N THR A 287 -27.02 19.18 -14.12
CA THR A 287 -26.65 19.39 -15.52
C THR A 287 -27.84 19.12 -16.45
N LEU A 288 -28.61 18.07 -16.17
CA LEU A 288 -29.84 17.74 -16.91
C LEU A 288 -30.89 18.86 -16.77
N VAL A 289 -31.15 19.33 -15.54
CA VAL A 289 -32.12 20.41 -15.28
C VAL A 289 -31.74 21.69 -16.03
N ARG A 290 -30.47 22.11 -15.94
CA ARG A 290 -29.96 23.27 -16.70
C ARG A 290 -30.08 23.07 -18.21
N GLY A 291 -29.84 21.84 -18.69
CA GLY A 291 -30.04 21.47 -20.09
C GLY A 291 -31.48 21.63 -20.55
N GLN A 292 -32.44 21.16 -19.74
CA GLN A 292 -33.87 21.27 -20.06
C GLN A 292 -34.36 22.71 -20.02
N GLN A 293 -33.93 23.50 -19.03
CA GLN A 293 -34.32 24.92 -18.95
C GLN A 293 -33.87 25.69 -20.20
N ARG A 294 -32.63 25.48 -20.64
CA ARG A 294 -32.13 26.08 -21.89
C ARG A 294 -32.92 25.64 -23.13
N ARG A 295 -33.41 24.39 -23.17
CA ARG A 295 -34.26 23.90 -24.28
C ARG A 295 -35.61 24.60 -24.29
N LEU A 296 -36.23 24.76 -23.12
CA LEU A 296 -37.50 25.48 -22.97
C LEU A 296 -37.36 26.96 -23.35
N GLU A 297 -36.32 27.63 -22.87
CA GLU A 297 -36.03 29.03 -23.23
C GLU A 297 -35.85 29.21 -24.74
N ARG A 298 -35.10 28.31 -25.40
CA ARG A 298 -34.94 28.33 -26.86
C ARG A 298 -36.25 28.06 -27.60
N ALA A 299 -37.09 27.17 -27.07
CA ALA A 299 -38.40 26.89 -27.66
C ALA A 299 -39.34 28.09 -27.53
N ALA A 300 -39.37 28.74 -26.37
CA ALA A 300 -40.13 29.96 -26.13
C ALA A 300 -39.67 31.09 -27.07
N GLN A 301 -38.37 31.36 -27.17
CA GLN A 301 -37.82 32.36 -28.09
C GLN A 301 -38.17 32.07 -29.56
N ARG A 302 -38.19 30.78 -29.97
CA ARG A 302 -38.62 30.39 -31.32
C ARG A 302 -40.11 30.65 -31.53
N LEU A 303 -40.95 30.35 -30.54
CA LEU A 303 -42.38 30.61 -30.58
C LEU A 303 -42.67 32.12 -30.65
N ASP A 304 -41.97 32.93 -29.86
CA ASP A 304 -42.12 34.39 -29.89
C ASP A 304 -41.74 34.96 -31.25
N ARG A 305 -40.62 34.50 -31.84
CA ARG A 305 -40.21 34.91 -33.20
C ARG A 305 -41.22 34.49 -34.26
N ALA A 306 -41.74 33.25 -34.18
CA ALA A 306 -42.76 32.78 -35.12
C ALA A 306 -44.06 33.58 -34.99
N THR A 307 -44.48 33.87 -33.76
CA THR A 307 -45.65 34.70 -33.45
C THR A 307 -45.48 36.13 -33.98
N ALA A 308 -44.31 36.73 -33.81
CA ALA A 308 -44.01 38.07 -34.34
C ALA A 308 -44.04 38.14 -35.87
N GLN A 309 -43.83 37.02 -36.57
CA GLN A 309 -43.94 36.93 -38.03
C GLN A 309 -45.38 36.75 -38.52
N LEU A 310 -46.33 36.46 -37.63
CA LEU A 310 -47.76 36.40 -37.99
C LEU A 310 -48.27 37.83 -38.16
N VAL A 311 -48.42 38.27 -39.41
CA VAL A 311 -49.10 39.53 -39.72
C VAL A 311 -50.55 39.43 -39.25
N SER A 312 -50.99 40.40 -38.44
CA SER A 312 -52.37 40.45 -37.94
C SER A 312 -53.37 40.34 -39.11
N PRO A 313 -54.36 39.44 -39.04
CA PRO A 313 -55.43 39.37 -40.05
C PRO A 313 -56.10 40.73 -40.27
N ALA A 314 -56.24 41.53 -39.21
CA ALA A 314 -56.77 42.89 -39.31
C ALA A 314 -55.85 43.81 -40.11
N GLN A 315 -54.52 43.76 -39.89
CA GLN A 315 -53.57 44.54 -40.69
C GLN A 315 -53.52 44.09 -42.15
N ARG A 316 -53.64 42.77 -42.42
CA ARG A 316 -53.78 42.25 -43.79
C ARG A 316 -55.05 42.75 -44.45
N LEU A 317 -56.18 42.70 -43.75
CA LEU A 317 -57.47 43.19 -44.25
C LEU A 317 -57.46 44.71 -44.47
N GLU A 318 -56.82 45.47 -43.59
CA GLU A 318 -56.69 46.91 -43.74
C GLU A 318 -55.84 47.26 -44.96
N HIS A 319 -54.70 46.60 -45.14
CA HIS A 319 -53.87 46.80 -46.33
C HIS A 319 -54.61 46.39 -47.62
N GLN A 320 -55.43 45.34 -47.57
CA GLN A 320 -56.30 44.96 -48.70
C GLN A 320 -57.40 45.99 -48.95
N ARG A 321 -58.00 46.58 -47.91
CA ARG A 321 -58.99 47.66 -48.01
C ARG A 321 -58.38 48.92 -48.60
N GLU A 322 -57.23 49.35 -48.11
CA GLU A 322 -56.48 50.50 -48.66
C GLU A 322 -56.18 50.27 -50.15
N ARG A 323 -55.70 49.07 -50.51
CA ARG A 323 -55.43 48.72 -51.90
C ARG A 323 -56.70 48.70 -52.75
N LEU A 324 -57.81 48.17 -52.24
CA LEU A 324 -59.10 48.14 -52.93
C LEU A 324 -59.64 49.57 -53.12
N ASN A 325 -59.56 50.42 -52.09
CA ASN A 325 -59.92 51.83 -52.17
C ASN A 325 -59.07 52.58 -53.21
N GLY A 326 -57.76 52.34 -53.25
CA GLY A 326 -56.87 52.92 -54.26
C GLY A 326 -57.22 52.47 -55.68
N LEU A 327 -57.53 51.19 -55.88
CA LEU A 327 -57.99 50.66 -57.17
C LEU A 327 -59.35 51.24 -57.57
N SER A 328 -60.30 51.36 -56.64
CA SER A 328 -61.60 51.99 -56.86
C SER A 328 -61.46 53.46 -57.25
N TYR A 329 -60.58 54.21 -56.58
CA TYR A 329 -60.30 55.60 -56.93
C TYR A 329 -59.69 55.73 -58.33
N ARG A 330 -58.73 54.85 -58.68
CA ARG A 330 -58.14 54.81 -60.03
C ARG A 330 -59.15 54.43 -61.11
N LEU A 331 -60.08 53.53 -60.82
CA LEU A 331 -61.13 53.14 -61.74
C LEU A 331 -62.14 54.28 -61.93
N ALA A 332 -62.57 54.93 -60.85
CA ALA A 332 -63.45 56.09 -60.90
C ALA A 332 -62.82 57.27 -61.64
N SER A 333 -61.53 57.55 -61.43
CA SER A 333 -60.82 58.61 -62.14
C SER A 333 -60.60 58.28 -63.62
N ALA A 334 -60.37 57.01 -63.96
CA ALA A 334 -60.31 56.56 -65.36
C ALA A 334 -61.68 56.64 -66.06
N TRP A 335 -62.79 56.41 -65.32
CA TRP A 335 -64.16 56.52 -65.83
C TRP A 335 -64.62 57.98 -65.96
N ALA A 336 -64.19 58.86 -65.04
CA ALA A 336 -64.45 60.30 -65.09
C ALA A 336 -63.51 61.05 -66.06
N GLY A 337 -62.40 60.43 -66.46
CA GLY A 337 -61.62 60.81 -67.64
C GLY A 337 -62.51 60.74 -68.89
N PRO A 338 -62.37 61.67 -69.83
CA PRO A 338 -63.47 62.20 -70.63
C PRO A 338 -64.25 61.15 -71.45
N GLN A 339 -65.50 60.89 -71.05
CA GLN A 339 -66.62 60.74 -72.01
C GLN A 339 -66.85 62.05 -72.81
N ALA A 340 -66.09 63.12 -72.53
CA ALA A 340 -66.06 64.35 -73.33
C ALA A 340 -65.27 64.25 -74.65
N ARG A 341 -64.92 63.05 -75.12
CA ARG A 341 -64.53 62.79 -76.52
C ARG A 341 -65.05 61.44 -77.02
N ARG A 342 -66.37 61.29 -77.13
CA ARG A 342 -67.08 60.74 -78.30
C ARG A 342 -68.58 60.65 -78.06
#